data_AF-A0A022QIY4-F1
#
_entry.id   AF-A0A022QIY4-F1
#
_cell.length_a   1.000
_cell.length_b   1.000
_cell.length_c   1.000
_cell.angle_alpha   90.00
_cell.angle_beta   90.00
_cell.angle_gamma   90.00
#
_symmetry.space_group_name_H-M   'P 1'
#
loop_
_entity.id
_entity.type
_entity.pdbx_description
1 polymer ?
#
loop_
_entity_poly.entity_id
_entity_poly.type
_entity_poly.pdbx_seq_one_letter_code
_entity_poly.pdbx_strand_id
1 'polypeptide(L)'
;SLSRQDLQILVGYGCPTADKRVVFSSKLLRKHVHLDEGDVCSSCRLRSSCEKAYLLTNKEDEARTIDVMRILLEYGFDPTEGSVANKSLLKMKSVKTVVRKLLHEVVKLSAVPIDPNLPPPVIKKPPPKVKQPPPTPKRRVGRDDVEMKKGDWLCAKCDFMNFAKNTVCLQCDAKRPKRQLLPGEWECPEYVTICVC
;
A
#
# COMPACT_ATOMS: atom_id res chain seq x y z
N SER A 1 -18.75 3.74 20.21
CA SER A 1 -18.15 3.52 18.87
C SER A 1 -18.34 4.79 18.05
N LEU A 2 -17.57 4.95 16.97
CA LEU A 2 -17.70 6.12 16.08
C LEU A 2 -18.97 6.00 15.21
N SER A 3 -19.54 7.15 14.85
CA SER A 3 -20.75 7.23 14.02
C SER A 3 -20.53 6.70 12.60
N ARG A 4 -21.34 5.72 12.18
CA ARG A 4 -21.29 5.14 10.82
C ARG A 4 -21.60 6.16 9.73
N GLN A 5 -22.57 7.05 9.97
CA GLN A 5 -22.95 8.08 9.01
C GLN A 5 -21.83 9.11 8.80
N ASP A 6 -21.15 9.49 9.89
CA ASP A 6 -20.00 10.38 9.81
C ASP A 6 -18.84 9.70 9.05
N LEU A 7 -18.59 8.40 9.30
CA LEU A 7 -17.60 7.65 8.52
C LEU A 7 -17.96 7.55 7.04
N GLN A 8 -19.23 7.38 6.67
CA GLN A 8 -19.67 7.41 5.26
C GLN A 8 -19.30 8.73 4.58
N ILE A 9 -19.58 9.86 5.23
CA ILE A 9 -19.25 11.19 4.71
C ILE A 9 -17.72 11.36 4.60
N LEU A 10 -16.95 10.87 5.57
CA LEU A 10 -15.50 10.98 5.59
C LEU A 10 -14.83 10.34 4.36
N VAL A 11 -15.31 9.16 3.94
CA VAL A 11 -14.68 8.37 2.86
C VAL A 11 -15.48 8.32 1.57
N GLY A 12 -16.65 8.96 1.50
CA GLY A 12 -17.59 8.86 0.38
C GLY A 12 -17.28 9.72 -0.85
N TYR A 13 -16.33 10.65 -0.78
CA TYR A 13 -16.04 11.61 -1.86
C TYR A 13 -14.70 11.36 -2.57
N GLY A 14 -14.16 10.15 -2.43
CA GLY A 14 -12.85 9.77 -2.97
C GLY A 14 -11.77 9.72 -1.90
N CYS A 15 -10.52 9.57 -2.32
CA CYS A 15 -9.37 9.48 -1.42
C CYS A 15 -8.76 10.86 -1.20
N PRO A 16 -8.26 11.17 0.01
CA PRO A 16 -7.56 12.43 0.29
C PRO A 16 -6.18 12.50 -0.40
N THR A 17 -5.51 11.36 -0.58
CA THR A 17 -4.22 11.23 -1.27
C THR A 17 -4.18 9.91 -2.05
N ALA A 18 -3.22 9.78 -2.97
CA ALA A 18 -2.94 8.56 -3.72
C ALA A 18 -1.96 7.63 -2.98
N ASP A 19 -1.51 7.98 -1.76
CA ASP A 19 -0.67 7.12 -0.93
C ASP A 19 -1.35 5.75 -0.69
N LYS A 20 -0.59 4.68 -0.89
CA LYS A 20 -1.09 3.30 -0.86
C LYS A 20 -1.75 2.94 0.47
N ARG A 21 -1.21 3.43 1.59
CA ARG A 21 -1.72 3.12 2.94
C ARG A 21 -3.03 3.87 3.20
N VAL A 22 -3.11 5.13 2.78
CA VAL A 22 -4.30 5.96 2.93
C VAL A 22 -5.43 5.47 2.02
N VAL A 23 -5.12 5.11 0.77
CA VAL A 23 -6.10 4.52 -0.16
C VAL A 23 -6.62 3.19 0.37
N PHE A 24 -5.75 2.31 0.85
CA PHE A 24 -6.17 1.03 1.42
C PHE A 24 -7.08 1.21 2.63
N SER A 25 -6.71 2.06 3.59
CA SER A 25 -7.56 2.37 4.76
C SER A 25 -8.89 3.00 4.34
N SER A 26 -8.91 3.89 3.34
CA SER A 26 -10.16 4.45 2.79
C SER A 26 -11.09 3.36 2.25
N LYS A 27 -10.55 2.42 1.48
CA LYS A 27 -11.30 1.29 0.91
C LYS A 27 -11.86 0.36 1.98
N LEU A 28 -11.08 0.06 3.03
CA LEU A 28 -11.57 -0.74 4.17
C LEU A 28 -12.72 -0.06 4.88
N LEU A 29 -12.62 1.24 5.12
CA LEU A 29 -13.69 2.01 5.74
C LEU A 29 -14.95 2.03 4.88
N ARG A 30 -14.82 2.18 3.55
CA ARG A 30 -15.96 2.08 2.62
C ARG A 30 -16.64 0.73 2.68
N LYS A 31 -15.86 -0.36 2.70
CA LYS A 31 -16.37 -1.72 2.90
C LYS A 31 -17.12 -1.84 4.23
N HIS A 32 -16.55 -1.34 5.32
CA HIS A 32 -17.16 -1.36 6.66
C HIS A 32 -18.47 -0.57 6.73
N VAL A 33 -18.55 0.57 6.05
CA VAL A 33 -19.75 1.43 6.05
C VAL A 33 -20.71 1.15 4.89
N HIS A 34 -20.45 0.11 4.10
CA HIS A 34 -21.24 -0.33 2.95
C HIS A 34 -21.43 0.77 1.88
N LEU A 35 -20.33 1.41 1.49
CA LEU A 35 -20.26 2.26 0.30
C LEU A 35 -19.65 1.48 -0.87
N ASP A 36 -20.21 1.66 -2.06
CA ASP A 36 -19.68 1.05 -3.28
C ASP A 36 -18.35 1.71 -3.66
N GLU A 37 -17.30 0.89 -3.80
CA GLU A 37 -15.97 1.39 -4.12
C GLU A 37 -15.86 1.87 -5.56
N GLY A 38 -16.60 1.26 -6.49
CA GLY A 38 -16.63 1.66 -7.90
C GLY A 38 -17.21 3.06 -8.05
N ASP A 39 -18.34 3.32 -7.40
CA ASP A 39 -19.02 4.62 -7.42
C ASP A 39 -18.13 5.71 -6.82
N VAL A 40 -17.56 5.48 -5.64
CA VAL A 40 -16.68 6.45 -4.99
C VAL A 40 -15.38 6.67 -5.78
N CYS A 41 -14.79 5.59 -6.33
CA CYS A 41 -13.55 5.68 -7.09
C CYS A 41 -13.77 6.38 -8.43
N SER A 42 -14.90 6.14 -9.11
CA SER A 42 -15.24 6.80 -10.38
C SER A 42 -15.31 8.33 -10.25
N SER A 43 -15.81 8.81 -9.11
CA SER A 43 -15.92 10.24 -8.77
C SER A 43 -14.66 10.83 -8.12
N CYS A 44 -13.63 10.01 -7.86
CA CYS A 44 -12.41 10.45 -7.19
C CYS A 44 -11.48 11.22 -8.14
N ARG A 45 -11.06 12.43 -7.74
CA ARG A 45 -10.15 13.28 -8.54
C ARG A 45 -8.75 12.69 -8.72
N LEU A 46 -8.31 11.84 -7.80
CA LEU A 46 -6.99 11.21 -7.85
C LEU A 46 -7.00 9.85 -8.57
N ARG A 47 -8.13 9.45 -9.15
CA ARG A 47 -8.32 8.14 -9.76
C ARG A 47 -7.26 7.82 -10.83
N SER A 48 -6.97 8.77 -11.72
CA SER A 48 -6.05 8.56 -12.85
C SER A 48 -4.60 8.32 -12.42
N SER A 49 -4.18 8.87 -11.28
CA SER A 49 -2.83 8.72 -10.72
C SER A 49 -2.76 7.71 -9.57
N CYS A 50 -3.87 7.04 -9.24
CA CYS A 50 -3.93 6.07 -8.16
C CYS A 50 -3.66 4.65 -8.68
N GLU A 51 -2.53 4.06 -8.28
CA GLU A 51 -2.17 2.67 -8.61
C GLU A 51 -3.20 1.61 -8.14
N LYS A 52 -4.08 2.00 -7.21
CA LYS A 52 -5.11 1.13 -6.61
C LYS A 52 -6.53 1.53 -7.02
N ALA A 53 -6.69 2.33 -8.07
CA ALA A 53 -8.00 2.71 -8.60
C ALA A 53 -8.84 1.46 -8.93
N TYR A 54 -10.12 1.47 -8.56
CA TYR A 54 -11.10 0.39 -8.74
C TYR A 54 -10.79 -0.97 -8.12
N LEU A 55 -9.58 -1.20 -7.61
CA LEU A 55 -9.23 -2.45 -6.94
C LEU A 55 -9.98 -2.59 -5.62
N LEU A 56 -10.64 -3.73 -5.42
CA LEU A 56 -11.33 -4.07 -4.17
C LEU A 56 -10.34 -4.62 -3.13
N THR A 57 -10.74 -4.54 -1.85
CA THR A 57 -10.04 -5.20 -0.74
C THR A 57 -10.43 -6.68 -0.68
N ASN A 58 -9.62 -7.52 -0.03
CA ASN A 58 -9.94 -8.93 0.08
C ASN A 58 -11.12 -9.15 1.04
N LYS A 59 -11.73 -10.34 1.00
CA LYS A 59 -12.91 -10.64 1.82
C LYS A 59 -12.59 -10.64 3.31
N GLU A 60 -11.41 -11.13 3.68
CA GLU A 60 -10.89 -11.22 5.04
C GLU A 60 -10.43 -9.88 5.64
N ASP A 61 -10.21 -8.86 4.81
CA ASP A 61 -9.75 -7.57 5.31
C ASP A 61 -10.89 -6.82 6.01
N GLU A 62 -10.65 -6.40 7.26
CA GLU A 62 -11.61 -5.67 8.09
C GLU A 62 -11.03 -4.31 8.52
N ALA A 63 -11.88 -3.28 8.52
CA ALA A 63 -11.48 -1.96 9.00
C ALA A 63 -11.26 -1.96 10.50
N ARG A 64 -10.22 -1.27 10.95
CA ARG A 64 -9.88 -1.09 12.36
C ARG A 64 -9.75 0.40 12.70
N THR A 65 -9.65 0.71 13.99
CA THR A 65 -9.43 2.10 14.46
C THR A 65 -8.21 2.75 13.80
N ILE A 66 -7.15 1.98 13.51
CA ILE A 66 -5.96 2.48 12.81
C ILE A 66 -6.29 3.06 11.42
N ASP A 67 -7.28 2.50 10.73
CA ASP A 67 -7.70 2.97 9.41
C ASP A 67 -8.41 4.32 9.53
N VAL A 68 -9.30 4.48 10.51
CA VAL A 68 -9.94 5.76 10.82
C VAL A 68 -8.89 6.80 11.19
N MET A 69 -7.98 6.46 12.11
CA MET A 69 -6.92 7.38 12.56
C MET A 69 -6.03 7.81 11.40
N ARG A 70 -5.65 6.89 10.51
CA ARG A 70 -4.85 7.24 9.32
C ARG A 70 -5.54 8.29 8.45
N ILE A 71 -6.85 8.15 8.20
CA ILE A 71 -7.61 9.13 7.42
C ILE A 71 -7.75 10.46 8.17
N LEU A 72 -8.07 10.43 9.47
CA LEU A 72 -8.23 11.67 10.24
C LEU A 72 -6.92 12.46 10.35
N LEU A 73 -5.79 11.79 10.55
CA LEU A 73 -4.48 12.43 10.61
C LEU A 73 -4.09 13.05 9.25
N GLU A 74 -4.44 12.40 8.14
CA GLU A 74 -4.24 12.95 6.79
C GLU A 74 -4.88 14.34 6.65
N TYR A 75 -6.11 14.51 7.15
CA TYR A 75 -6.78 15.82 7.17
C TYR A 75 -6.25 16.76 8.25
N GLY A 76 -5.81 16.23 9.39
CA GLY A 76 -5.32 17.00 10.53
C GLY A 76 -3.99 17.71 10.26
N PHE A 77 -3.09 17.08 9.50
CA PHE A 77 -1.77 17.63 9.14
C PHE A 77 -1.74 18.42 7.83
N ASP A 78 -2.88 18.63 7.16
CA ASP A 78 -2.91 19.42 5.92
C ASP A 78 -2.36 20.86 6.08
N PRO A 79 -2.62 21.61 7.18
CA PRO A 79 -2.07 22.96 7.35
C PRO A 79 -0.54 23.03 7.43
N THR A 80 0.13 21.93 7.78
CA THR A 80 1.59 21.89 7.99
C THR A 80 2.32 21.26 6.82
N GLU A 81 1.75 20.22 6.20
CA GLU A 81 2.45 19.43 5.17
C GLU A 81 1.71 19.40 3.83
N GLY A 82 0.51 19.98 3.74
CA GLY A 82 -0.31 19.92 2.52
C GLY A 82 -0.71 18.48 2.14
N SER A 83 -0.70 17.55 3.11
CA SER A 83 -0.82 16.10 2.96
C SER A 83 -1.99 15.68 2.06
N VAL A 84 -3.14 16.36 2.18
CA VAL A 84 -4.33 16.08 1.36
C VAL A 84 -4.10 16.56 -0.08
N ALA A 85 -3.68 15.66 -0.97
CA ALA A 85 -3.54 15.96 -2.40
C ALA A 85 -4.88 16.32 -3.08
N ASN A 86 -5.99 15.73 -2.62
CA ASN A 86 -7.33 15.99 -3.16
C ASN A 86 -7.94 17.26 -2.55
N LYS A 87 -7.49 18.42 -3.01
CA LYS A 87 -7.88 19.73 -2.46
C LYS A 87 -9.38 20.05 -2.55
N SER A 88 -10.18 19.34 -3.36
CA SER A 88 -11.63 19.55 -3.37
C SER A 88 -12.29 19.09 -2.08
N LEU A 89 -11.76 18.06 -1.43
CA LEU A 89 -12.30 17.56 -0.15
C LEU A 89 -12.18 18.62 0.95
N LEU A 90 -11.09 19.40 0.93
CA LEU A 90 -10.88 20.55 1.81
C LEU A 90 -11.81 21.73 1.53
N LYS A 91 -12.62 21.72 0.46
CA LYS A 91 -13.63 22.75 0.22
C LYS A 91 -15.01 22.33 0.72
N MET A 92 -15.21 21.04 0.98
CA MET A 92 -16.51 20.50 1.38
C MET A 92 -16.78 20.74 2.88
N LYS A 93 -17.85 21.49 3.18
CA LYS A 93 -18.26 21.78 4.55
C LYS A 93 -18.62 20.51 5.33
N SER A 94 -19.31 19.57 4.70
CA SER A 94 -19.68 18.27 5.30
C SER A 94 -18.46 17.49 5.79
N VAL A 95 -17.46 17.32 4.93
CA VAL A 95 -16.20 16.62 5.26
C VAL A 95 -15.48 17.33 6.42
N LYS A 96 -15.34 18.66 6.37
CA LYS A 96 -14.71 19.43 7.46
C LYS A 96 -15.41 19.25 8.81
N THR A 97 -16.74 19.29 8.82
CA THR A 97 -17.54 19.10 10.04
C THR A 97 -17.32 17.70 10.61
N VAL A 98 -17.38 16.69 9.75
CA VAL A 98 -17.19 15.29 10.13
C VAL A 98 -15.79 15.01 10.66
N VAL A 99 -14.74 15.52 10.01
CA VAL A 99 -13.36 15.38 10.49
C VAL A 99 -13.22 15.93 11.91
N ARG A 100 -13.72 17.15 12.16
CA ARG A 100 -13.68 17.75 13.50
C ARG A 100 -14.48 16.93 14.51
N LYS A 101 -15.69 16.51 14.15
CA LYS A 101 -16.57 15.74 15.04
C LYS A 101 -15.93 14.40 15.41
N LEU A 102 -15.43 13.66 14.44
CA LEU A 102 -14.79 12.36 14.66
C LEU A 102 -13.51 12.48 15.49
N LEU A 103 -12.68 13.52 15.27
CA LEU A 103 -11.52 13.79 16.13
C LEU A 103 -11.94 14.00 17.60
N HIS A 104 -13.00 14.77 17.85
CA HIS A 104 -13.52 14.94 19.21
C HIS A 104 -14.07 13.63 19.79
N GLU A 105 -14.79 12.83 19.01
CA GLU A 105 -15.30 11.52 19.45
C GLU A 105 -14.15 10.56 19.81
N VAL A 106 -13.09 10.51 18.99
CA VAL A 106 -11.90 9.70 19.27
C VAL A 106 -11.26 10.11 20.60
N VAL A 107 -11.06 11.40 20.82
CA VAL A 107 -10.48 11.90 22.09
C VAL A 107 -11.39 11.54 23.28
N LYS A 108 -12.70 11.75 23.14
CA LYS A 108 -13.67 11.41 24.19
C LYS A 108 -13.64 9.93 24.53
N LEU A 109 -13.56 9.06 23.53
CA LEU A 109 -13.46 7.61 23.72
C LEU A 109 -12.12 7.20 24.35
N SER A 110 -11.02 7.89 24.01
CA SER A 110 -9.71 7.61 24.60
C SER A 110 -9.59 7.95 26.08
N ALA A 111 -10.43 8.86 26.57
CA ALA A 111 -10.48 9.25 27.99
C ALA A 111 -11.27 8.27 28.87
N VAL A 112 -11.96 7.29 28.27
CA VAL A 112 -12.71 6.26 29.02
C VAL A 112 -11.71 5.26 29.61
N PRO A 113 -11.70 5.03 30.93
CA PRO A 113 -10.85 4.01 31.54
C PRO A 113 -11.11 2.65 30.92
N ILE A 114 -10.02 1.91 30.64
CA ILE A 114 -10.12 0.53 30.15
C ILE A 114 -10.64 -0.33 31.30
N ASP A 115 -11.79 -0.97 31.12
CA ASP A 115 -12.30 -1.93 32.10
C ASP A 115 -11.30 -3.09 32.23
N PRO A 116 -10.73 -3.32 33.43
CA PRO A 116 -9.72 -4.36 33.66
C PRO A 116 -10.27 -5.78 33.43
N ASN A 117 -11.59 -5.97 33.36
CA ASN A 117 -12.22 -7.27 33.09
C ASN A 117 -12.41 -7.53 31.59
N LEU A 118 -12.16 -6.54 30.71
CA LEU A 118 -12.26 -6.77 29.27
C LEU A 118 -11.07 -7.62 28.80
N PRO A 119 -11.32 -8.67 28.00
CA PRO A 119 -10.24 -9.44 27.41
C PRO A 119 -9.37 -8.53 26.55
N PRO A 120 -8.03 -8.69 26.58
CA PRO A 120 -7.15 -7.91 25.73
C PRO A 120 -7.56 -8.06 24.26
N PRO A 121 -7.45 -6.98 23.46
CA PRO A 121 -7.89 -6.99 22.08
C PRO A 121 -7.20 -8.13 21.33
N VAL A 122 -8.01 -9.02 20.74
CA VAL A 122 -7.53 -10.14 19.95
C VAL A 122 -6.92 -9.59 18.67
N ILE A 123 -5.61 -9.28 18.70
CA ILE A 123 -4.84 -9.07 17.48
C ILE A 123 -4.78 -10.45 16.83
N LYS A 124 -5.70 -10.71 15.88
CA LYS A 124 -5.56 -11.84 14.96
C LYS A 124 -4.23 -11.65 14.25
N LYS A 125 -3.17 -12.26 14.78
CA LYS A 125 -1.91 -12.37 14.05
C LYS A 125 -2.28 -13.02 12.71
N PRO A 126 -1.80 -12.49 11.57
CA PRO A 126 -1.90 -13.23 10.33
C PRO A 126 -1.47 -14.66 10.65
N PRO A 127 -2.21 -15.70 10.22
CA PRO A 127 -1.75 -17.06 10.41
C PRO A 127 -0.29 -17.08 9.96
N PRO A 128 0.64 -17.63 10.77
CA PRO A 128 2.04 -17.71 10.37
C PRO A 128 2.00 -18.23 8.94
N LYS A 129 2.55 -17.44 8.00
CA LYS A 129 2.63 -17.87 6.60
C LYS A 129 3.24 -19.25 6.69
N VAL A 130 2.42 -20.28 6.52
CA VAL A 130 2.91 -21.65 6.41
C VAL A 130 3.96 -21.49 5.34
N LYS A 131 5.24 -21.71 5.70
CA LYS A 131 6.28 -21.80 4.69
C LYS A 131 5.72 -22.86 3.77
N GLN A 132 5.16 -22.44 2.64
CA GLN A 132 4.74 -23.38 1.63
C GLN A 132 5.98 -24.25 1.45
N PRO A 133 5.85 -25.59 1.51
CA PRO A 133 6.95 -26.44 1.08
C PRO A 133 7.47 -25.82 -0.21
N PRO A 134 8.80 -25.60 -0.34
CA PRO A 134 9.34 -24.96 -1.53
C PRO A 134 8.64 -25.56 -2.74
N PRO A 135 8.03 -24.73 -3.61
CA PRO A 135 7.32 -25.25 -4.77
C PRO A 135 8.24 -26.26 -5.42
N THR A 136 7.71 -27.46 -5.71
CA THR A 136 8.47 -28.54 -6.34
C THR A 136 9.36 -27.92 -7.40
N PRO A 137 10.69 -28.19 -7.41
CA PRO A 137 11.63 -27.46 -8.24
C PRO A 137 11.09 -27.46 -9.66
N LYS A 138 10.54 -26.31 -10.06
CA LYS A 138 9.93 -26.18 -11.38
C LYS A 138 11.08 -26.50 -12.34
N ARG A 139 10.80 -27.38 -13.29
CA ARG A 139 11.71 -27.75 -14.38
C ARG A 139 12.45 -26.49 -14.83
N ARG A 140 13.76 -26.63 -15.02
CA ARG A 140 14.65 -25.64 -15.65
C ARG A 140 13.84 -24.82 -16.64
N VAL A 141 13.57 -23.56 -16.31
CA VAL A 141 12.94 -22.65 -17.25
C VAL A 141 13.96 -22.53 -18.37
N GLY A 142 13.66 -23.21 -19.47
CA GLY A 142 14.47 -23.19 -20.65
C GLY A 142 14.55 -21.77 -21.18
N ARG A 143 15.61 -21.53 -21.93
CA ARG A 143 16.06 -20.30 -22.59
C ARG A 143 14.96 -19.49 -23.32
N ASP A 144 13.77 -20.05 -23.54
CA ASP A 144 12.81 -19.59 -24.54
C ASP A 144 11.48 -19.07 -23.96
N ASP A 145 11.19 -19.21 -22.65
CA ASP A 145 9.85 -18.93 -22.09
C ASP A 145 9.74 -17.65 -21.23
N VAL A 146 10.79 -16.82 -21.13
CA VAL A 146 10.78 -15.61 -20.28
C VAL A 146 11.33 -14.39 -21.01
N GLU A 147 10.45 -13.40 -21.21
CA GLU A 147 10.83 -12.07 -21.70
C GLU A 147 11.77 -11.38 -20.69
N MET A 148 13.07 -11.30 -21.02
CA MET A 148 14.08 -10.67 -20.17
C MET A 148 13.95 -9.16 -20.21
N LYS A 149 13.80 -8.51 -19.04
CA LYS A 149 13.81 -7.04 -18.96
C LYS A 149 15.24 -6.52 -19.00
N LYS A 150 15.42 -5.27 -19.45
CA LYS A 150 16.72 -4.58 -19.44
C LYS A 150 17.30 -4.60 -18.02
N GLY A 151 18.38 -5.36 -17.83
CA GLY A 151 19.05 -5.48 -16.53
C GLY A 151 19.04 -6.87 -15.93
N ASP A 152 18.11 -7.73 -16.32
CA ASP A 152 18.07 -9.12 -15.89
C ASP A 152 19.31 -9.86 -16.41
N TRP A 153 19.77 -10.86 -15.66
CA TRP A 153 21.01 -11.57 -15.95
C TRP A 153 20.88 -13.07 -15.71
N LEU A 154 21.52 -13.86 -16.57
CA LEU A 154 21.61 -15.30 -16.41
C LEU A 154 22.84 -15.64 -15.58
N CYS A 155 22.68 -16.56 -14.63
CA CYS A 155 23.79 -17.01 -13.81
C CYS A 155 24.74 -17.89 -14.62
N ALA A 156 26.00 -17.47 -14.75
CA ALA A 156 27.03 -18.22 -15.48
C ALA A 156 27.36 -19.62 -14.90
N LYS A 157 26.89 -19.95 -13.68
CA LYS A 157 27.12 -21.25 -13.05
C LYS A 157 25.97 -22.23 -13.20
N CYS A 158 24.73 -21.75 -13.28
CA CYS A 158 23.54 -22.61 -13.23
C CYS A 158 22.44 -22.22 -14.20
N ASP A 159 22.71 -21.23 -15.07
CA ASP A 159 21.80 -20.65 -16.07
C ASP A 159 20.47 -20.14 -15.52
N PHE A 160 20.38 -19.96 -14.20
CA PHE A 160 19.21 -19.40 -13.55
C PHE A 160 19.07 -17.91 -13.88
N MET A 161 17.89 -17.51 -14.34
CA MET A 161 17.55 -16.12 -14.62
C MET A 161 17.32 -15.35 -13.32
N ASN A 162 18.07 -14.26 -13.14
CA ASN A 162 17.97 -13.38 -11.99
C ASN A 162 17.49 -12.00 -12.42
N PHE A 163 16.63 -11.39 -11.59
CA PHE A 163 16.20 -10.01 -11.80
C PHE A 163 17.35 -9.02 -11.60
N ALA A 164 17.32 -7.89 -12.31
CA ALA A 164 18.34 -6.84 -12.28
C ALA A 164 18.76 -6.38 -10.87
N LYS A 165 17.81 -6.37 -9.92
CA LYS A 165 18.04 -5.97 -8.52
C LYS A 165 18.88 -6.97 -7.72
N ASN A 166 18.99 -8.22 -8.17
CA ASN A 166 19.72 -9.25 -7.46
C ASN A 166 21.22 -9.14 -7.77
N THR A 167 22.03 -8.98 -6.74
CA THR A 167 23.51 -8.94 -6.83
C THR A 167 24.16 -10.32 -6.72
N VAL A 168 23.38 -11.31 -6.27
CA VAL A 168 23.75 -12.73 -6.14
C VAL A 168 22.64 -13.61 -6.73
N CYS A 169 23.02 -14.77 -7.25
CA CYS A 169 22.09 -15.71 -7.85
C CYS A 169 21.22 -16.36 -6.78
N LEU A 170 19.89 -16.29 -6.92
CA LEU A 170 18.96 -16.88 -5.95
C LEU A 170 18.99 -18.42 -5.87
N GLN A 171 19.64 -19.09 -6.83
CA GLN A 171 19.70 -20.55 -6.88
C GLN A 171 21.03 -21.14 -6.40
N CYS A 172 22.15 -20.43 -6.59
CA CYS A 172 23.48 -20.98 -6.28
C CYS A 172 24.43 -19.99 -5.60
N ASP A 173 23.91 -18.83 -5.17
CA ASP A 173 24.66 -17.77 -4.50
C ASP A 173 25.88 -17.23 -5.26
N ALA A 174 25.99 -17.56 -6.55
CA ALA A 174 27.03 -17.02 -7.40
C ALA A 174 26.85 -15.50 -7.56
N LYS A 175 27.95 -14.75 -7.45
CA LYS A 175 27.94 -13.31 -7.68
C LYS A 175 27.51 -12.99 -9.11
N ARG A 176 26.78 -11.89 -9.27
CA ARG A 176 26.44 -11.34 -10.57
C ARG A 176 27.71 -11.10 -11.41
N PRO A 177 27.75 -11.52 -12.69
CA PRO A 177 28.84 -11.18 -13.59
C PRO A 177 28.97 -9.66 -13.72
N LYS A 178 30.20 -9.14 -13.68
CA LYS A 178 30.45 -7.72 -13.97
C LYS A 178 30.02 -7.44 -15.41
N ARG A 179 29.15 -6.45 -15.60
CA ARG A 179 28.73 -6.05 -16.95
C ARG A 179 29.90 -5.34 -17.64
N GLN A 180 30.06 -5.60 -18.93
CA GLN A 180 30.90 -4.76 -19.78
C GLN A 180 30.10 -3.49 -20.06
N LEU A 181 30.57 -2.36 -19.53
CA LEU A 181 29.99 -1.04 -19.79
C LEU A 181 30.48 -0.55 -21.16
N LEU A 182 29.56 -0.02 -21.96
CA LEU A 182 29.93 0.70 -23.18
C LEU A 182 30.49 2.09 -22.81
N PRO A 183 31.31 2.71 -23.68
CA PRO A 183 31.78 4.08 -23.45
C PRO A 183 30.57 5.03 -23.23
N GLY A 184 30.53 5.70 -22.08
CA GLY A 184 29.43 6.60 -21.70
C GLY A 184 28.39 6.01 -20.73
N GLU A 185 28.47 4.71 -20.40
CA GLU A 185 27.63 4.08 -19.38
C GLU A 185 28.38 3.98 -18.03
N TRP A 186 27.71 4.31 -16.93
CA TRP A 186 28.20 4.03 -15.57
C TRP A 186 27.15 3.32 -14.72
N GLU A 187 27.61 2.47 -13.79
CA GLU A 187 26.74 1.81 -12.82
C GLU A 187 26.48 2.74 -11.63
N CYS A 188 25.22 3.04 -11.37
CA CYS A 188 24.81 3.84 -10.22
C CYS A 188 24.90 2.99 -8.92
N PRO A 189 25.70 3.37 -7.92
CA PRO A 189 26.07 2.51 -6.78
C PRO A 189 24.91 2.16 -5.82
N GLU A 190 23.84 2.96 -5.81
CA GLU A 190 22.68 2.73 -4.94
C GLU A 190 21.62 1.78 -5.52
N TYR A 191 21.55 1.61 -6.85
CA TYR A 191 20.43 0.90 -7.48
C TYR A 191 20.80 -0.12 -8.56
N VAL A 192 22.09 -0.33 -8.85
CA VAL A 192 22.57 -1.25 -9.92
C VAL A 192 21.82 -1.00 -11.25
N THR A 193 21.47 0.26 -11.47
CA THR A 193 20.85 0.77 -12.70
C THR A 193 21.96 1.36 -13.55
N ILE A 194 21.89 1.13 -14.87
CA ILE A 194 22.80 1.78 -15.81
C ILE A 194 22.33 3.19 -16.03
N CYS A 195 23.20 4.13 -15.73
CA CYS A 195 23.07 5.54 -15.97
C CYS A 195 23.90 5.85 -17.23
N VAL A 196 23.35 6.61 -18.18
CA VAL A 196 24.01 6.98 -19.43
C VAL A 196 24.24 8.49 -19.41
N CYS A 197 25.44 8.92 -19.75
CA CYS A 197 25.81 10.33 -19.87
C CYS A 197 25.09 11.01 -21.03
#